data_AF-A0A7Y2A6W1-F1
#
_entry.id   AF-A0A7Y2A6W1-F1
#
_cell.length_a   1.000
_cell.length_b   1.000
_cell.length_c   1.000
_cell.angle_alpha   90.00
_cell.angle_beta   90.00
_cell.angle_gamma   90.00
#
_symmetry.space_group_name_H-M   'P 1'
#
loop_
_entity.id
_entity.type
_entity.pdbx_description
1 polymer ?
#
loop_
_entity_poly.entity_id
_entity_poly.type
_entity_poly.pdbx_seq_one_letter_code
_entity_poly.pdbx_strand_id
1 'polypeptide(L)'
;MKPSLIILQTTTPDYRAQFFERIYDVLGDKIKLYSGKRYFEPSIQSDDRINSIKVQNLFFLGRRFLLQLGISSLFFTNAVVVLELNPRILTNWLLLIIRRILGKRTVVWGHAWPRQGKESQSDLLRHQMRKLATSIIVYTRQQKDELQLKMPQKYIKAAPNALFSKKQMGHYDGPEVPKHLIYVG
;
A
#
# COMPACT_ATOMS: atom_id res chain seq x y z
N MET A 1 12.43 20.50 6.35
CA MET A 1 13.26 19.59 5.51
C MET A 1 12.46 19.06 4.33
N LYS A 2 13.08 18.68 3.20
CA LYS A 2 12.38 17.96 2.12
C LYS A 2 12.11 16.51 2.56
N PRO A 3 10.94 15.92 2.26
CA PRO A 3 10.65 14.55 2.67
C PRO A 3 11.58 13.57 1.95
N SER A 4 12.02 12.53 2.66
CA SER A 4 12.79 11.43 2.08
C SER A 4 11.91 10.26 1.66
N LEU A 5 10.70 10.16 2.22
CA LEU A 5 9.70 9.13 1.94
C LEU A 5 8.35 9.77 1.64
N ILE A 6 7.68 9.28 0.59
CA ILE A 6 6.31 9.64 0.28
C ILE A 6 5.52 8.36 0.05
N ILE A 7 4.35 8.24 0.67
CA ILE A 7 3.43 7.12 0.48
C ILE A 7 2.18 7.65 -0.21
N LEU A 8 1.81 7.08 -1.35
CA LEU A 8 0.55 7.33 -2.03
C LEU A 8 -0.40 6.16 -1.79
N GLN A 9 -1.52 6.43 -1.12
CA GLN A 9 -2.60 5.49 -0.89
C GLN A 9 -3.84 5.91 -1.69
N THR A 10 -4.62 4.92 -2.12
CA THR A 10 -5.94 5.20 -2.67
C THR A 10 -6.86 5.82 -1.60
N THR A 11 -6.78 5.30 -0.38
CA THR A 11 -7.53 5.78 0.79
C THR A 11 -6.78 5.38 2.07
N THR A 12 -7.05 6.05 3.19
CA THR A 12 -6.45 5.80 4.51
C THR A 12 -7.56 5.56 5.52
N PRO A 13 -8.06 4.31 5.67
CA PRO A 13 -9.16 4.00 6.57
C PRO A 13 -8.78 4.15 8.04
N ASP A 14 -9.77 4.28 8.90
CA ASP A 14 -9.65 4.46 10.35
C ASP A 14 -8.82 3.35 11.03
N TYR A 15 -9.01 2.09 10.62
CA TYR A 15 -8.25 0.94 11.11
C TYR A 15 -6.75 1.02 10.77
N ARG A 16 -6.31 1.98 9.95
CA ARG A 16 -4.90 2.26 9.63
C ARG A 16 -4.32 3.45 10.40
N ALA A 17 -5.12 4.15 11.20
CA ALA A 17 -4.67 5.36 11.89
C ALA A 17 -3.41 5.11 12.73
N GLN A 18 -3.45 4.13 13.63
CA GLN A 18 -2.33 3.78 14.50
C GLN A 18 -1.07 3.35 13.73
N PHE A 19 -1.24 2.74 12.56
CA PHE A 19 -0.13 2.37 11.71
C PHE A 19 0.58 3.62 11.16
N PHE A 20 -0.17 4.59 10.64
CA PHE A 20 0.42 5.83 10.11
C PHE A 20 0.94 6.75 11.21
N GLU A 21 0.24 6.85 12.35
CA GLU A 21 0.73 7.53 13.56
C GLU A 21 2.11 7.00 13.93
N ARG A 22 2.27 5.68 14.01
CA ARG A 22 3.56 5.07 14.35
C ARG A 22 4.65 5.41 13.33
N ILE A 23 4.32 5.52 12.04
CA ILE A 23 5.30 5.93 11.03
C ILE A 23 5.68 7.40 11.22
N TYR A 24 4.71 8.26 11.48
CA TYR A 24 4.94 9.67 11.77
C TYR A 24 5.82 9.85 13.02
N ASP A 25 5.59 9.08 14.09
CA ASP A 25 6.44 9.15 15.30
C ASP A 25 7.91 8.83 15.02
N VAL A 26 8.17 7.90 14.09
CA VAL A 26 9.53 7.44 13.77
C VAL A 26 10.22 8.35 12.76
N LEU A 27 9.48 8.88 11.78
CA LEU A 27 10.07 9.61 10.65
C LEU A 27 9.86 11.13 10.73
N GLY A 28 8.89 11.61 11.50
CA GLY A 28 8.51 13.01 11.60
C GLY A 28 8.30 13.65 10.22
N ASP A 29 8.93 14.80 10.00
CA ASP A 29 8.85 15.55 8.73
C ASP A 29 9.50 14.87 7.51
N LYS A 30 10.16 13.71 7.71
CA LYS A 30 10.79 12.96 6.61
C LYS A 30 9.78 12.17 5.80
N ILE A 31 8.54 12.01 6.27
CA ILE A 31 7.46 11.34 5.54
C ILE A 31 6.35 12.31 5.11
N LYS A 32 5.78 12.08 3.92
CA LYS A 32 4.46 12.60 3.55
C LYS A 32 3.54 11.47 3.10
N LEU A 33 2.29 11.53 3.55
CA LEU A 33 1.22 10.64 3.13
C LEU A 33 0.29 11.38 2.17
N TYR A 34 0.00 10.78 1.03
CA TYR A 34 -1.01 11.24 0.08
C TYR A 34 -2.16 10.23 0.08
N SER A 35 -3.40 10.71 0.18
CA SER A 35 -4.57 9.83 0.30
C SER A 35 -5.80 10.41 -0.40
N GLY A 36 -6.53 9.57 -1.12
CA GLY A 36 -7.82 9.94 -1.70
C GLY A 36 -8.98 9.76 -0.73
N LYS A 37 -10.19 10.18 -1.10
CA LYS A 37 -11.36 10.12 -0.20
C LYS A 37 -11.97 8.73 -0.03
N ARG A 38 -12.01 7.93 -1.11
CA ARG A 38 -12.72 6.64 -1.15
C ARG A 38 -11.91 5.60 -1.90
N TYR A 39 -12.04 4.34 -1.50
CA TYR A 39 -11.46 3.20 -2.21
C TYR A 39 -12.32 2.74 -3.40
N PHE A 40 -11.90 1.70 -4.09
CA PHE A 40 -12.70 1.01 -5.12
C PHE A 40 -14.07 0.60 -4.56
N GLU A 41 -14.08 0.01 -3.36
CA GLU A 41 -15.27 -0.25 -2.56
C GLU A 41 -15.74 1.06 -1.89
N PRO A 42 -16.95 1.57 -2.18
CA PRO A 42 -17.41 2.87 -1.66
C PRO A 42 -17.52 2.95 -0.13
N SER A 43 -17.76 1.84 0.56
CA SER A 43 -17.85 1.79 2.02
C SER A 43 -16.50 2.07 2.70
N ILE A 44 -15.39 1.83 2.01
CA ILE A 44 -14.04 2.09 2.53
C ILE A 44 -13.67 3.54 2.21
N GLN A 45 -13.66 4.38 3.24
CA GLN A 45 -13.38 5.81 3.14
C GLN A 45 -12.18 6.19 3.99
N SER A 46 -11.56 7.31 3.65
CA SER A 46 -10.46 7.85 4.43
C SER A 46 -10.95 8.45 5.74
N ASP A 47 -10.21 8.20 6.80
CA ASP A 47 -10.35 8.85 8.08
C ASP A 47 -9.62 10.20 8.05
N ASP A 48 -10.33 11.27 8.38
CA ASP A 48 -9.79 12.62 8.39
C ASP A 48 -8.87 12.89 9.59
N ARG A 49 -8.86 12.01 10.60
CA ARG A 49 -7.88 12.04 11.70
C ARG A 49 -6.47 11.70 11.22
N ILE A 50 -6.33 11.00 10.09
CA ILE A 50 -5.04 10.63 9.53
C ILE A 50 -4.48 11.81 8.71
N ASN A 51 -3.44 12.44 9.24
CA ASN A 51 -2.73 13.53 8.56
C ASN A 51 -2.24 13.06 7.17
N SER A 52 -2.79 13.64 6.12
CA SER A 52 -2.46 13.29 4.74
C SER A 52 -2.78 14.44 3.78
N ILE A 53 -1.99 14.55 2.72
CA ILE A 53 -2.26 15.44 1.59
C ILE A 53 -3.36 14.78 0.77
N LYS A 54 -4.50 15.46 0.66
CA LYS A 54 -5.66 14.92 -0.03
C LYS A 54 -5.44 14.94 -1.55
N VAL A 55 -5.73 13.83 -2.20
CA VAL A 55 -5.70 13.69 -3.66
C VAL A 55 -7.10 13.36 -4.19
N GLN A 56 -7.37 13.69 -5.45
CA GLN A 56 -8.67 13.41 -6.04
C GLN A 56 -8.65 12.04 -6.71
N ASN A 57 -9.57 11.17 -6.33
CA ASN A 57 -9.76 9.87 -6.97
C ASN A 57 -10.86 9.96 -8.04
N LEU A 58 -10.48 9.79 -9.31
CA LEU A 58 -11.40 9.69 -10.45
C LEU A 58 -11.58 8.23 -10.85
N PHE A 59 -12.74 7.68 -10.48
CA PHE A 59 -13.14 6.33 -10.83
C PHE A 59 -13.91 6.31 -12.14
N PHE A 60 -13.64 5.34 -13.00
CA PHE A 60 -14.34 5.19 -14.29
C PHE A 60 -14.58 3.71 -14.63
N LEU A 61 -15.40 3.46 -15.65
CA LEU A 61 -15.89 2.12 -16.04
C LEU A 61 -16.51 1.37 -14.85
N GLY A 62 -17.47 2.00 -14.16
CA GLY A 62 -18.10 1.40 -12.98
C GLY A 62 -17.12 1.16 -11.83
N ARG A 63 -16.18 2.09 -11.61
CA ARG A 63 -15.10 1.99 -10.60
C ARG A 63 -14.15 0.82 -10.82
N ARG A 64 -14.04 0.28 -12.04
CA ARG A 64 -13.04 -0.76 -12.35
C ARG A 64 -11.62 -0.22 -12.38
N PHE A 65 -11.45 1.06 -12.70
CA PHE A 65 -10.16 1.73 -12.79
C PHE A 65 -10.17 3.06 -12.05
N LEU A 66 -8.97 3.53 -11.70
CA LEU A 66 -8.73 4.76 -10.94
C LEU A 66 -7.63 5.61 -11.58
N LEU A 67 -7.88 6.91 -11.68
CA LEU A 67 -6.88 7.96 -11.86
C LEU A 67 -6.82 8.83 -10.59
N GLN A 68 -5.62 9.08 -10.07
CA GLN A 68 -5.42 10.00 -8.95
C GLN A 68 -4.86 11.34 -9.44
N LEU A 69 -5.56 12.45 -9.18
CA LEU A 69 -5.09 13.81 -9.52
C LEU A 69 -4.45 14.50 -8.32
N GLY A 70 -3.65 15.54 -8.57
CA GLY A 70 -2.92 16.28 -7.53
C GLY A 70 -1.58 15.62 -7.12
N ILE A 71 -1.06 14.72 -7.95
CA ILE A 71 0.16 13.94 -7.69
C ILE A 71 1.34 14.31 -8.62
N SER A 72 1.25 15.41 -9.37
CA SER A 72 2.28 15.82 -10.36
C SER A 72 3.68 15.95 -9.75
N SER A 73 3.79 16.42 -8.51
CA SER A 73 5.07 16.52 -7.79
C SER A 73 5.73 15.16 -7.55
N LEU A 74 4.96 14.06 -7.50
CA LEU A 74 5.47 12.72 -7.22
C LEU A 74 6.27 12.15 -8.39
N PHE A 75 6.08 12.64 -9.61
CA PHE A 75 6.84 12.18 -10.77
C PHE A 75 8.32 12.58 -10.68
N PHE A 76 8.62 13.76 -10.15
CA PHE A 76 9.95 14.37 -10.24
C PHE A 76 10.70 14.44 -8.92
N THR A 77 10.03 14.24 -7.79
CA THR A 77 10.66 14.26 -6.47
C THR A 77 11.79 13.24 -6.34
N ASN A 78 12.85 13.63 -5.63
CA ASN A 78 13.97 12.76 -5.27
C ASN A 78 13.65 11.86 -4.06
N ALA A 79 12.52 12.06 -3.39
CA ALA A 79 12.05 11.18 -2.34
C ALA A 79 11.78 9.75 -2.87
N VAL A 80 11.86 8.76 -1.99
CA VAL A 80 11.37 7.42 -2.27
C VAL A 80 9.85 7.47 -2.28
N VAL A 81 9.23 7.06 -3.39
CA VAL A 81 7.76 7.04 -3.52
C VAL A 81 7.25 5.60 -3.38
N VAL A 82 6.35 5.37 -2.44
CA VAL A 82 5.70 4.09 -2.20
C VAL A 82 4.30 4.12 -2.82
N LEU A 83 4.02 3.15 -3.68
CA LEU A 83 2.76 3.01 -4.41
C LEU A 83 2.06 1.69 -4.04
N GLU A 84 0.74 1.71 -4.05
CA GLU A 84 -0.07 0.50 -3.93
C GLU A 84 0.15 -0.43 -5.14
N LEU A 85 0.42 -1.72 -4.88
CA LEU A 85 0.54 -2.76 -5.90
C LEU A 85 -0.84 -3.21 -6.41
N ASN A 86 -1.50 -2.31 -7.15
CA ASN A 86 -2.83 -2.53 -7.70
C ASN A 86 -2.87 -2.09 -9.17
N PRO A 87 -2.95 -3.05 -10.12
CA PRO A 87 -2.94 -2.76 -11.55
C PRO A 87 -4.07 -1.87 -12.05
N ARG A 88 -5.16 -1.73 -11.28
CA ARG A 88 -6.33 -0.92 -11.64
C ARG A 88 -6.10 0.58 -11.46
N ILE A 89 -5.02 0.97 -10.79
CA ILE A 89 -4.65 2.37 -10.56
C ILE A 89 -3.73 2.81 -11.69
N LEU A 90 -4.30 3.44 -12.73
CA LEU A 90 -3.56 3.77 -13.94
C LEU A 90 -2.47 4.81 -13.69
N THR A 91 -2.68 5.73 -12.75
CA THR A 91 -1.66 6.71 -12.36
C THR A 91 -0.43 6.07 -11.72
N ASN A 92 -0.56 4.90 -11.07
CA ASN A 92 0.60 4.18 -10.54
C ASN A 92 1.47 3.63 -11.65
N TRP A 93 0.89 3.17 -12.76
CA TRP A 93 1.66 2.77 -13.95
C TRP A 93 2.45 3.93 -14.52
N LEU A 94 1.81 5.08 -14.68
CA LEU A 94 2.46 6.28 -15.21
C LEU A 94 3.62 6.72 -14.29
N LEU A 95 3.39 6.74 -12.97
CA LEU A 95 4.45 7.03 -11.99
C LEU A 95 5.61 6.05 -12.08
N LEU A 96 5.32 4.74 -12.15
CA LEU A 96 6.36 3.70 -12.24
C LEU A 96 7.20 3.84 -13.51
N ILE A 97 6.55 4.05 -14.66
CA ILE A 97 7.24 4.18 -15.96
C ILE A 97 8.10 5.44 -15.97
N ILE A 98 7.52 6.61 -15.69
CA ILE A 98 8.24 7.89 -15.75
C ILE A 98 9.38 7.90 -14.73
N ARG A 99 9.14 7.47 -13.48
CA ARG A 99 10.19 7.46 -12.46
C ARG A 99 11.30 6.48 -12.78
N ARG A 100 11.00 5.34 -13.42
CA ARG A 100 12.03 4.41 -13.90
C ARG A 100 12.92 5.04 -14.97
N ILE A 101 12.32 5.74 -15.94
CA ILE A 101 13.06 6.45 -17.00
C ILE A 101 13.96 7.54 -16.38
N LEU A 102 13.46 8.26 -15.37
CA LEU A 102 14.18 9.31 -14.65
C LEU A 102 15.14 8.79 -13.55
N GLY A 103 15.32 7.47 -13.42
CA GLY A 103 16.18 6.88 -12.38
C GLY A 103 15.74 7.16 -10.93
N LYS A 104 14.48 7.52 -10.69
CA LYS A 104 13.95 7.85 -9.37
C LYS A 104 13.48 6.60 -8.62
N ARG A 105 13.73 6.57 -7.31
CA ARG A 105 13.40 5.40 -6.47
C ARG A 105 11.90 5.27 -6.24
N THR A 106 11.35 4.10 -6.56
CA THR A 106 9.93 3.80 -6.37
C THR A 106 9.77 2.41 -5.74
N VAL A 107 8.85 2.28 -4.79
CA VAL A 107 8.54 1.03 -4.10
C VAL A 107 7.09 0.68 -4.38
N VAL A 108 6.81 -0.59 -4.67
CA VAL A 108 5.42 -1.08 -4.71
C VAL A 108 5.12 -1.89 -3.47
N TRP A 109 3.95 -1.68 -2.89
CA TRP A 109 3.52 -2.33 -1.66
C TRP A 109 2.14 -2.98 -1.82
N GLY A 110 2.05 -4.28 -1.55
CA GLY A 110 0.79 -5.02 -1.56
C GLY A 110 0.99 -6.54 -1.51
N HIS A 111 -0.07 -7.30 -1.78
CA HIS A 111 0.05 -8.76 -1.88
C HIS A 111 0.96 -9.16 -3.07
N ALA A 112 1.85 -10.12 -2.83
CA ALA A 112 2.68 -10.69 -3.90
C ALA A 112 1.83 -11.35 -4.99
N TRP A 113 0.75 -12.03 -4.59
CA TRP A 113 -0.08 -12.87 -5.46
C TRP A 113 -1.53 -12.38 -5.51
N PRO A 114 -2.22 -12.55 -6.65
CA PRO A 114 -3.67 -12.41 -6.72
C PRO A 114 -4.41 -13.37 -5.78
N ARG A 115 -5.67 -13.05 -5.45
CA ARG A 115 -6.54 -13.92 -4.63
C ARG A 115 -6.73 -15.33 -5.23
N GLN A 116 -6.64 -15.44 -6.56
CA GLN A 116 -6.74 -16.71 -7.31
C GLN A 116 -5.43 -17.52 -7.31
N GLY A 117 -4.39 -17.08 -6.58
CA GLY A 117 -3.13 -17.82 -6.44
C GLY A 117 -2.00 -17.33 -7.36
N LYS A 118 -0.85 -18.00 -7.24
CA LYS A 118 0.43 -17.62 -7.87
C LYS A 118 0.42 -17.74 -9.40
N GLU A 119 -0.47 -18.58 -9.92
CA GLU A 119 -0.59 -18.90 -11.36
C GLU A 119 -1.70 -18.10 -12.05
N SER A 120 -2.38 -17.20 -11.34
CA SER A 120 -3.43 -16.38 -11.94
C SER A 120 -2.86 -15.48 -13.04
N GLN A 121 -3.55 -15.44 -14.18
CA GLN A 121 -3.23 -14.53 -15.29
C GLN A 121 -3.19 -13.06 -14.87
N SER A 122 -3.91 -12.71 -13.80
CA SER A 122 -3.90 -11.37 -13.22
C SER A 122 -2.58 -11.02 -12.48
N ASP A 123 -1.67 -11.98 -12.29
CA ASP A 123 -0.30 -11.71 -11.82
C ASP A 123 0.55 -11.06 -12.90
N LEU A 124 0.27 -11.26 -14.19
CA LEU A 124 1.08 -10.68 -15.28
C LEU A 124 1.21 -9.16 -15.12
N LEU A 125 0.10 -8.48 -14.86
CA LEU A 125 0.09 -7.03 -14.65
C LEU A 125 0.85 -6.63 -13.38
N ARG A 126 0.65 -7.34 -12.26
CA ARG A 126 1.40 -7.07 -11.02
C ARG A 126 2.89 -7.31 -11.20
N HIS A 127 3.27 -8.32 -11.96
CA HIS A 127 4.67 -8.64 -12.28
C HIS A 127 5.34 -7.51 -13.03
N GLN A 128 4.65 -6.94 -14.01
CA GLN A 128 5.18 -5.80 -14.76
C GLN A 128 5.33 -4.56 -13.86
N MET A 129 4.37 -4.28 -12.95
CA MET A 129 4.55 -3.22 -11.94
C MET A 129 5.77 -3.47 -11.05
N ARG A 130 5.94 -4.71 -10.57
CA ARG A 130 7.09 -5.12 -9.74
C ARG A 130 8.43 -4.96 -10.46
N LYS A 131 8.49 -5.28 -11.75
CA LYS A 131 9.69 -5.06 -12.57
C LYS A 131 10.03 -3.56 -12.69
N LEU A 132 9.02 -2.71 -12.86
CA LEU A 132 9.19 -1.26 -12.99
C LEU A 132 9.64 -0.59 -11.69
N ALA A 133 9.19 -1.09 -10.53
CA ALA A 133 9.57 -0.57 -9.22
C ALA A 133 11.06 -0.81 -8.93
N THR A 134 11.68 -0.01 -8.06
CA THR A 134 13.03 -0.25 -7.55
C THR A 134 13.04 -1.41 -6.56
N SER A 135 12.08 -1.43 -5.63
CA SER A 135 11.93 -2.48 -4.62
C SER A 135 10.47 -2.79 -4.33
N ILE A 136 10.24 -3.85 -3.56
CA ILE A 136 8.91 -4.40 -3.31
C ILE A 136 8.73 -4.62 -1.81
N ILE A 137 7.56 -4.25 -1.29
CA ILE A 137 7.11 -4.60 0.06
C ILE A 137 5.89 -5.52 -0.07
N VAL A 138 5.89 -6.63 0.66
CA VAL A 138 4.78 -7.58 0.70
C VAL A 138 4.26 -7.77 2.12
N TYR A 139 3.04 -8.31 2.25
CA TYR A 139 2.37 -8.37 3.55
C TYR A 139 2.79 -9.54 4.43
N THR A 140 3.46 -10.57 3.91
CA THR A 140 3.89 -11.71 4.74
C THR A 140 5.32 -12.12 4.42
N ARG A 141 5.96 -12.79 5.39
CA ARG A 141 7.30 -13.37 5.20
C ARG A 141 7.27 -14.46 4.13
N GLN A 142 6.25 -15.31 4.16
CA GLN A 142 6.04 -16.32 3.12
C GLN A 142 5.94 -15.69 1.71
N GLN A 143 5.14 -14.64 1.53
CA GLN A 143 5.06 -13.94 0.25
C GLN A 143 6.40 -13.37 -0.20
N LYS A 144 7.23 -12.89 0.74
CA LYS A 144 8.55 -12.36 0.45
C LYS A 144 9.45 -13.49 -0.06
N ASP A 145 9.50 -14.61 0.65
CA ASP A 145 10.40 -15.71 0.30
C ASP A 145 9.99 -16.35 -1.04
N GLU A 146 8.70 -16.56 -1.27
CA GLU A 146 8.16 -17.04 -2.54
C GLU A 146 8.44 -16.09 -3.71
N LEU A 147 8.25 -14.79 -3.49
CA LEU A 147 8.51 -13.79 -4.53
C LEU A 147 10.01 -13.60 -4.78
N GLN A 148 10.86 -13.80 -3.76
CA GLN A 148 12.31 -13.78 -3.89
C GLN A 148 12.80 -14.91 -4.80
N LEU A 149 12.20 -16.10 -4.73
CA LEU A 149 12.50 -17.18 -5.67
C LEU A 149 12.14 -16.80 -7.12
N LYS A 150 10.99 -16.15 -7.33
CA LYS A 150 10.55 -15.69 -8.66
C LYS A 150 11.35 -14.50 -9.20
N MET A 151 11.90 -13.66 -8.32
CA MET A 151 12.60 -12.42 -8.65
C MET A 151 13.90 -12.27 -7.85
N PRO A 152 14.91 -13.14 -8.07
CA PRO A 152 16.08 -13.28 -7.20
C PRO A 152 16.91 -12.00 -7.08
N GLN A 153 16.96 -11.19 -8.13
CA GLN A 153 17.72 -9.94 -8.16
C GLN A 153 16.96 -8.74 -7.57
N LYS A 154 15.68 -8.92 -7.19
CA LYS A 154 14.87 -7.82 -6.68
C LYS A 154 14.97 -7.71 -5.17
N TYR A 155 15.08 -6.48 -4.68
CA TYR A 155 15.03 -6.21 -3.25
C TYR A 155 13.58 -6.28 -2.74
N ILE A 156 13.28 -7.32 -1.97
CA ILE A 156 11.92 -7.60 -1.46
C ILE A 156 11.96 -7.64 0.07
N LYS A 157 11.03 -6.91 0.71
CA LYS A 157 10.85 -6.90 2.16
C LYS A 157 9.44 -7.31 2.53
N ALA A 158 9.29 -7.95 3.69
CA ALA A 158 8.00 -8.19 4.30
C ALA A 158 7.71 -7.08 5.31
N ALA A 159 6.55 -6.45 5.20
CA ALA A 159 5.96 -5.59 6.22
C ALA A 159 4.59 -6.17 6.58
N PRO A 160 4.52 -7.03 7.61
CA PRO A 160 3.27 -7.55 8.13
C PRO A 160 2.28 -6.43 8.35
N ASN A 161 1.13 -6.51 7.68
CA ASN A 161 0.14 -5.45 7.65
C ASN A 161 -0.72 -5.44 8.93
N ALA A 162 -0.06 -5.48 10.09
CA ALA A 162 -0.73 -5.50 11.37
C ALA A 162 -1.58 -4.23 11.53
N LEU A 163 -2.82 -4.42 11.95
CA LEU A 163 -3.74 -3.33 12.29
C LEU A 163 -3.61 -2.92 13.76
N PHE A 164 -3.20 -3.86 14.60
CA PHE A 164 -3.11 -3.69 16.04
C PHE A 164 -1.66 -3.70 16.50
N SER A 165 -1.36 -2.87 17.50
CA SER A 165 -0.11 -2.95 18.23
C SER A 165 -0.07 -4.21 19.10
N LYS A 166 1.14 -4.66 19.46
CA LYS A 166 1.33 -5.78 20.40
C LYS A 166 0.58 -5.57 21.72
N LYS A 167 0.44 -4.32 22.18
CA LYS A 167 -0.25 -3.98 23.44
C LYS A 167 -1.77 -4.18 23.36
N GLN A 168 -2.35 -4.16 22.17
CA GLN A 168 -3.78 -4.39 21.95
C GLN A 168 -4.09 -5.85 21.64
N MET A 169 -3.07 -6.66 21.38
CA MET A 169 -3.22 -8.09 21.18
C MET A 169 -3.14 -8.78 22.54
N GLY A 170 -4.22 -9.45 22.92
CA GLY A 170 -4.29 -10.26 24.12
C GLY A 170 -4.81 -11.65 23.80
N HIS A 171 -4.75 -12.50 24.82
CA HIS A 171 -5.49 -13.76 24.87
C HIS A 171 -6.62 -13.59 25.87
N TYR A 172 -7.68 -14.36 25.68
CA TYR A 172 -8.78 -14.39 26.63
C TYR A 172 -8.50 -15.48 27.66
N ASP A 173 -8.39 -15.09 28.93
CA ASP A 173 -8.06 -15.98 30.07
C ASP A 173 -9.25 -16.23 31.00
N GLY A 174 -10.46 -15.86 30.58
CA GLY A 174 -11.66 -16.04 31.39
C GLY A 174 -12.02 -17.52 31.55
N PRO A 175 -12.68 -17.90 32.67
CA PRO A 175 -13.04 -19.29 32.95
C PRO A 175 -14.11 -19.85 31.99
N GLU A 176 -14.87 -18.97 31.33
CA GLU A 176 -15.96 -19.34 30.43
C GLU A 176 -15.53 -19.28 28.96
N VAL A 177 -15.84 -20.32 28.19
CA VAL A 177 -15.64 -20.35 26.74
C VAL A 177 -16.50 -19.26 26.07
N PRO A 178 -15.94 -18.38 25.23
CA PRO A 178 -16.72 -17.37 24.53
C PRO A 178 -17.79 -17.99 23.62
N LYS A 179 -19.08 -17.70 23.89
CA LYS A 179 -20.22 -18.30 23.15
C LYS A 179 -20.75 -17.45 21.99
N HIS A 180 -20.40 -16.17 21.92
CA HIS A 180 -20.95 -15.20 20.96
C HIS A 180 -19.84 -14.51 20.16
N LEU A 181 -19.07 -15.30 19.42
CA LEU A 181 -18.02 -14.80 18.54
C LEU A 181 -18.61 -14.44 17.17
N ILE A 182 -18.38 -13.20 16.73
CA ILE A 182 -18.64 -12.78 15.35
C ILE A 182 -17.28 -12.72 14.63
N TYR A 183 -17.10 -13.59 13.64
CA TYR A 183 -15.95 -13.52 12.75
C TYR A 183 -16.24 -12.55 11.61
N VAL A 184 -15.39 -11.54 11.45
CA VAL A 184 -15.43 -10.60 10.33
C VAL A 184 -14.20 -10.88 9.47
N GLY A 185 -14.38 -11.55 8.34
CA GLY A 185 -13.33 -11.99 7.42
C GLY A 185 -13.49 -11.47 5.99
#